data_AF-A0A2A4TAT0-F1
#
_entry.id   AF-A0A2A4TAT0-F1
#
_cell.length_a   1.000
_cell.length_b   1.000
_cell.length_c   1.000
_cell.angle_alpha   90.00
_cell.angle_beta   90.00
_cell.angle_gamma   90.00
#
_symmetry.space_group_name_H-M   'P 1'
#
loop_
_entity.id
_entity.type
_entity.pdbx_description
1 polymer ?
#
loop_
_entity_poly.entity_id
_entity_poly.type
_entity_poly.pdbx_seq_one_letter_code
_entity_poly.pdbx_strand_id
1 'polypeptide(L)'
;MPELPYTLDHPEVKEMRALHLKSRNKRRKSNGVFSFDELFEIFKNNSKSFQEIATILGISREAVRVMYNRYFKVFSRGKSGNSLQRARTKSTQEAAKRKLHKDKAFPERLQSIALRAEKNDLDVRCAPRMQRSIVLLHTRNLIINGHVCAGRCVKVQHFDASSTKGATAYAKVMFASNQLRKVKFQIVHVEVPGFKSRFFVFPAKLLCDLLFTVQSRGVTRTLYFPLERDTVKLPVINTQPYEDAWHYLKV
;
A
#
# COMPACT_ATOMS: atom_id res chain seq x y z
N MET A 1 -22.58 -14.85 -13.72
CA MET A 1 -24.02 -15.15 -13.86
C MET A 1 -24.80 -13.88 -13.56
N PRO A 2 -25.70 -13.43 -14.45
CA PRO A 2 -26.49 -12.23 -14.24
C PRO A 2 -27.37 -12.39 -13.00
N GLU A 3 -27.36 -11.41 -12.10
CA GLU A 3 -28.24 -11.37 -10.94
C GLU A 3 -29.66 -11.13 -11.43
N LEU A 4 -30.58 -12.08 -11.24
CA LEU A 4 -32.01 -11.79 -11.38
C LEU A 4 -32.35 -10.77 -10.29
N PRO A 5 -32.72 -9.52 -10.63
CA PRO A 5 -32.95 -8.50 -9.64
C PRO A 5 -34.21 -8.90 -8.87
N TYR A 6 -34.08 -9.15 -7.57
CA TYR A 6 -35.25 -9.28 -6.71
C TYR A 6 -36.17 -8.07 -6.95
N THR A 7 -37.42 -8.34 -7.30
CA THR A 7 -38.48 -7.32 -7.39
C THR A 7 -39.32 -7.36 -6.11
N LEU A 8 -40.11 -6.31 -5.87
CA LEU A 8 -41.06 -6.30 -4.74
C LEU A 8 -42.06 -7.47 -4.79
N ASP A 9 -42.25 -8.05 -5.98
CA ASP A 9 -43.15 -9.18 -6.21
C ASP A 9 -42.56 -10.55 -5.90
N HIS A 10 -41.25 -10.64 -5.66
CA HIS A 10 -40.58 -11.90 -5.38
C HIS A 10 -41.10 -12.53 -4.07
N PRO A 11 -41.36 -13.84 -4.00
CA PRO A 11 -41.98 -14.49 -2.83
C PRO A 11 -41.20 -14.24 -1.53
N GLU A 12 -39.87 -14.34 -1.58
CA GLU A 12 -39.00 -14.04 -0.42
C GLU A 12 -39.07 -12.57 0.01
N VAL A 13 -39.28 -11.63 -0.93
CA VAL A 13 -39.41 -10.19 -0.62
C VAL A 13 -40.75 -9.93 0.06
N LYS A 14 -41.82 -10.58 -0.40
CA LYS A 14 -43.15 -10.54 0.23
C LYS A 14 -43.13 -11.10 1.65
N GLU A 15 -42.41 -12.19 1.89
CA GLU A 15 -42.23 -12.78 3.22
C GLU A 15 -41.49 -11.83 4.17
N MET A 16 -40.37 -11.24 3.72
CA MET A 16 -39.60 -10.29 4.53
C MET A 16 -40.37 -8.98 4.78
N ARG A 17 -41.17 -8.52 3.82
CA ARG A 17 -42.10 -7.38 3.97
C ARG A 17 -43.14 -7.66 5.05
N ALA A 18 -43.75 -8.85 5.03
CA ALA A 18 -44.68 -9.28 6.06
C ALA A 18 -44.02 -9.38 7.45
N LEU A 19 -42.79 -9.90 7.52
CA LEU A 19 -42.02 -9.97 8.77
C LEU A 19 -41.67 -8.58 9.34
N HIS A 20 -41.32 -7.64 8.47
CA HIS A 20 -41.07 -6.24 8.83
C HIS A 20 -42.33 -5.56 9.38
N LEU A 21 -43.48 -5.71 8.70
CA LEU A 21 -44.77 -5.19 9.14
C LEU A 21 -45.21 -5.77 10.49
N LYS A 22 -45.10 -7.10 10.67
CA LYS A 22 -45.38 -7.76 11.96
C LYS A 22 -44.50 -7.22 13.10
N SER A 23 -43.22 -6.96 12.82
CA SER A 23 -42.28 -6.44 13.82
C SER A 23 -42.54 -4.97 14.17
N ARG A 24 -43.04 -4.18 13.22
CA ARG A 24 -43.45 -2.78 13.42
C ARG A 24 -44.72 -2.67 14.26
N ASN A 25 -45.72 -3.52 14.01
CA ASN A 25 -46.98 -3.52 14.77
C ASN A 25 -46.80 -3.89 16.25
N LYS A 26 -45.80 -4.71 16.59
CA LYS A 26 -45.47 -5.06 17.98
C LYS A 26 -44.74 -3.94 18.75
N ARG A 27 -44.07 -3.02 18.05
CA ARG A 27 -43.34 -1.91 18.66
C ARG A 27 -44.21 -0.65 18.56
N ARG A 28 -44.98 -0.36 19.62
CA ARG A 28 -45.82 0.85 19.74
C ARG A 28 -45.06 2.08 19.23
N LYS A 29 -45.65 2.76 18.23
CA LYS A 29 -45.34 4.12 17.72
C LYS A 29 -43.87 4.56 17.90
N SER A 30 -42.89 3.76 17.50
CA SER A 30 -41.59 4.35 17.21
C SER A 30 -41.75 5.10 15.89
N ASN A 31 -41.36 6.36 15.83
CA ASN A 31 -41.35 7.24 14.65
C ASN A 31 -40.36 6.73 13.57
N GLY A 32 -40.39 5.44 13.24
CA GLY A 32 -39.63 4.84 12.15
C GLY A 32 -40.27 5.27 10.84
N VAL A 33 -39.66 6.29 10.22
CA VAL A 33 -40.16 7.02 9.06
C VAL A 33 -40.19 6.17 7.77
N PHE A 34 -39.40 5.10 7.69
CA PHE A 34 -39.17 4.40 6.42
C PHE A 34 -40.04 3.16 6.21
N SER A 35 -40.55 3.02 4.99
CA SER A 35 -41.27 1.85 4.50
C SER A 35 -40.28 0.73 4.13
N PHE A 36 -40.79 -0.52 4.08
CA PHE A 36 -39.98 -1.65 3.62
C PHE A 36 -39.50 -1.45 2.18
N ASP A 37 -40.33 -0.83 1.34
CA ASP A 37 -40.09 -0.69 -0.09
C ASP A 37 -38.97 0.33 -0.35
N GLU A 38 -38.92 1.44 0.40
CA GLU A 38 -37.80 2.39 0.38
C GLU A 38 -36.49 1.74 0.81
N LEU A 39 -36.53 0.93 1.89
CA LEU A 39 -35.36 0.19 2.35
C LEU A 39 -34.92 -0.85 1.32
N PHE A 40 -35.88 -1.52 0.67
CA PHE A 40 -35.62 -2.50 -0.38
C PHE A 40 -34.89 -1.87 -1.55
N GLU A 41 -35.35 -0.73 -2.08
CA GLU A 41 -34.68 -0.03 -3.18
C GLU A 41 -33.27 0.45 -2.79
N ILE A 42 -33.07 0.90 -1.55
CA ILE A 42 -31.74 1.30 -1.03
C ILE A 42 -30.79 0.10 -0.96
N PHE A 43 -31.26 -1.07 -0.54
CA PHE A 43 -30.43 -2.26 -0.35
C PHE A 43 -30.26 -3.11 -1.63
N LYS A 44 -31.23 -3.10 -2.54
CA LYS A 44 -31.27 -3.93 -3.76
C LYS A 44 -30.02 -3.79 -4.63
N ASN A 45 -29.51 -2.57 -4.77
CA ASN A 45 -28.36 -2.30 -5.64
C ASN A 45 -27.00 -2.48 -4.94
N ASN A 46 -26.96 -2.75 -3.62
CA ASN A 46 -25.73 -2.83 -2.80
C ASN A 46 -24.74 -1.66 -3.02
N SER A 47 -25.22 -0.53 -3.56
CA SER A 47 -24.40 0.57 -4.06
C SER A 47 -24.04 1.57 -2.98
N LYS A 48 -24.70 1.54 -1.82
CA LYS A 48 -24.46 2.42 -0.67
C LYS A 48 -23.93 1.68 0.56
N SER A 49 -22.99 2.30 1.28
CA SER A 49 -22.39 1.73 2.48
C SER A 49 -23.37 1.87 3.65
N PHE A 50 -23.25 1.06 4.69
CA PHE A 50 -24.13 1.22 5.86
C PHE A 50 -23.99 2.59 6.53
N GLN A 51 -22.84 3.27 6.37
CA GLN A 51 -22.68 4.64 6.84
C GLN A 51 -23.46 5.62 5.97
N GLU A 52 -23.40 5.48 4.64
CA GLU A 52 -24.18 6.33 3.71
C GLU A 52 -25.68 6.11 3.90
N ILE A 53 -26.11 4.86 4.08
CA ILE A 53 -27.50 4.50 4.36
C ILE A 53 -27.92 5.06 5.72
N ALA A 54 -27.08 4.97 6.75
CA ALA A 54 -27.33 5.56 8.05
C ALA A 54 -27.54 7.08 7.98
N THR A 55 -26.73 7.78 7.19
CA THR A 55 -26.88 9.22 6.94
C THR A 55 -28.18 9.54 6.20
N ILE A 56 -28.52 8.79 5.14
CA ILE A 56 -29.78 8.97 4.40
C ILE A 56 -31.00 8.76 5.30
N LEU A 57 -30.94 7.74 6.15
CA LEU A 57 -32.05 7.35 7.02
C LEU A 57 -32.05 8.10 8.36
N GLY A 58 -31.03 8.92 8.67
CA GLY A 58 -30.92 9.61 9.96
C GLY A 58 -30.84 8.67 11.17
N ILE A 59 -30.31 7.45 11.01
CA ILE A 59 -30.20 6.44 12.08
C ILE A 59 -28.74 6.01 12.28
N SER A 60 -28.47 5.28 13.36
CA SER A 60 -27.13 4.75 13.59
C SER A 60 -26.75 3.68 12.56
N ARG A 61 -25.45 3.61 12.22
CA ARG A 61 -24.88 2.54 11.39
C ARG A 61 -25.20 1.14 11.90
N GLU A 62 -25.25 0.99 13.23
CA GLU A 62 -25.58 -0.29 13.86
C GLU A 62 -27.05 -0.68 13.63
N ALA A 63 -27.97 0.29 13.70
CA ALA A 63 -29.38 0.05 13.37
C ALA A 63 -29.55 -0.40 11.91
N VAL A 64 -28.85 0.24 10.96
CA VAL A 64 -28.81 -0.20 9.55
C VAL A 64 -28.32 -1.64 9.43
N ARG A 65 -27.24 -2.00 10.14
CA ARG A 65 -26.67 -3.36 10.12
C ARG A 65 -27.67 -4.39 10.63
N VAL A 66 -28.36 -4.11 11.74
CA VAL A 66 -29.37 -5.00 12.32
C VAL A 66 -30.53 -5.19 11.35
N MET A 67 -31.03 -4.11 10.74
CA MET A 67 -32.10 -4.20 9.74
C MET A 67 -31.68 -5.02 8.51
N TYR A 68 -30.49 -4.75 7.98
CA TYR A 68 -29.94 -5.49 6.84
C TYR A 68 -29.84 -6.99 7.14
N ASN A 69 -29.22 -7.35 8.27
CA ASN A 69 -29.03 -8.76 8.64
C ASN A 69 -30.37 -9.49 8.88
N ARG A 70 -31.39 -8.77 9.37
CA ARG A 70 -32.69 -9.34 9.72
C ARG A 70 -33.63 -9.52 8.53
N TYR A 71 -33.61 -8.60 7.56
CA TYR A 71 -34.62 -8.58 6.48
C TYR A 71 -34.04 -8.69 5.07
N PHE A 72 -32.78 -8.28 4.85
CA PHE A 72 -32.22 -8.12 3.50
C PHE A 72 -31.04 -9.06 3.19
N LYS A 73 -30.51 -9.76 4.21
CA LYS A 73 -29.43 -10.76 4.08
C LYS A 73 -29.76 -11.87 3.06
N VAL A 74 -31.02 -12.27 2.98
CA VAL A 74 -31.52 -13.32 2.10
C VAL A 74 -31.25 -12.96 0.63
N PHE A 75 -31.51 -11.71 0.26
CA PHE A 75 -31.30 -11.19 -1.10
C PHE A 75 -29.82 -11.13 -1.52
N SER A 76 -28.90 -11.24 -0.57
CA SER A 76 -27.45 -11.22 -0.81
C SER A 76 -26.81 -12.62 -0.68
N ARG A 77 -27.58 -13.68 -0.93
CA ARG A 77 -27.13 -15.09 -0.83
C ARG A 77 -26.53 -15.42 0.54
N GLY A 78 -27.12 -14.88 1.61
CA GLY A 78 -26.67 -15.14 2.97
C GLY A 78 -25.38 -14.40 3.38
N LYS A 79 -24.81 -13.54 2.54
CA LYS A 79 -23.67 -12.70 2.90
C LYS A 79 -24.07 -11.75 4.04
N SER A 80 -23.34 -11.81 5.15
CA SER A 80 -23.56 -10.86 6.25
C SER A 80 -23.17 -9.45 5.83
N GLY A 81 -23.77 -8.44 6.47
CA GLY A 81 -23.42 -7.04 6.18
C GLY A 81 -21.92 -6.73 6.33
N ASN A 82 -21.23 -7.42 7.25
CA ASN A 82 -19.78 -7.31 7.41
C ASN A 82 -19.01 -7.81 6.18
N SER A 83 -19.47 -8.90 5.55
CA SER A 83 -18.81 -9.46 4.37
C SER A 83 -18.95 -8.54 3.15
N LEU A 84 -20.13 -7.93 2.97
CA LEU A 84 -20.35 -6.92 1.92
C LEU A 84 -19.50 -5.68 2.14
N GLN A 85 -19.42 -5.20 3.38
CA GLN A 85 -18.59 -4.03 3.70
C GLN A 85 -17.12 -4.30 3.40
N ARG A 86 -16.59 -5.48 3.76
CA ARG A 86 -15.21 -5.88 3.43
C ARG A 86 -14.97 -5.95 1.92
N ALA A 87 -15.87 -6.57 1.17
CA ALA A 87 -15.77 -6.68 -0.29
C ALA A 87 -15.73 -5.30 -0.96
N ARG A 88 -16.61 -4.38 -0.51
CA ARG A 88 -16.63 -3.01 -1.01
C ARG A 88 -15.37 -2.24 -0.63
N THR A 89 -14.93 -2.31 0.62
CA THR A 89 -13.67 -1.68 1.05
C THR A 89 -12.49 -2.16 0.21
N LYS A 90 -12.42 -3.46 -0.11
CA LYS A 90 -11.41 -4.03 -1.01
C LYS A 90 -11.53 -3.45 -2.42
N SER A 91 -12.73 -3.40 -3.00
CA SER A 91 -12.97 -2.83 -4.33
C SER A 91 -12.59 -1.33 -4.40
N THR A 92 -12.99 -0.52 -3.40
CA THR A 92 -12.63 0.90 -3.33
C THR A 92 -11.12 1.09 -3.20
N GLN A 93 -10.44 0.24 -2.42
CA GLN A 93 -8.97 0.25 -2.33
C GLN A 93 -8.30 -0.11 -3.65
N GLU A 94 -8.80 -1.11 -4.37
CA GLU A 94 -8.28 -1.49 -5.68
C GLU A 94 -8.49 -0.37 -6.71
N ALA A 95 -9.65 0.27 -6.71
CA ALA A 95 -9.92 1.43 -7.56
C ALA A 95 -9.00 2.61 -7.22
N ALA A 96 -8.77 2.91 -5.94
CA ALA A 96 -7.85 3.94 -5.50
C ALA A 96 -6.41 3.64 -5.92
N LYS A 97 -5.93 2.39 -5.76
CA LYS A 97 -4.62 1.96 -6.26
C LYS A 97 -4.49 2.19 -7.76
N ARG A 98 -5.50 1.79 -8.55
CA ARG A 98 -5.51 1.98 -10.01
C ARG A 98 -5.45 3.45 -10.41
N LYS A 99 -6.17 4.34 -9.73
CA LYS A 99 -6.08 5.79 -9.96
C LYS A 99 -4.67 6.33 -9.67
N LEU A 100 -4.11 5.95 -8.52
CA LEU A 100 -2.76 6.34 -8.11
C LEU A 100 -1.67 5.95 -9.13
N HIS A 101 -1.84 4.83 -9.84
CA HIS A 101 -0.90 4.38 -10.86
C HIS A 101 -0.98 5.17 -12.18
N LYS A 102 -2.11 5.84 -12.46
CA LYS A 102 -2.27 6.62 -13.70
C LYS A 102 -1.52 7.94 -13.67
N ASP A 103 -1.36 8.54 -12.49
CA ASP A 103 -0.85 9.91 -12.39
C ASP A 103 0.67 10.02 -12.53
N LYS A 104 1.41 8.90 -12.67
CA LYS A 104 2.90 8.80 -12.85
C LYS A 104 3.77 9.74 -11.99
N ALA A 105 3.21 10.36 -10.95
CA ALA A 105 3.94 11.24 -10.06
C ALA A 105 4.72 10.39 -9.05
N PHE A 106 6.01 10.19 -9.33
CA PHE A 106 6.92 9.59 -8.37
C PHE A 106 7.17 10.57 -7.21
N PRO A 107 7.25 10.09 -5.97
CA PRO A 107 7.74 10.92 -4.87
C PRO A 107 9.10 11.53 -5.24
N GLU A 108 9.30 12.82 -4.97
CA GLU A 108 10.53 13.57 -5.33
C GLU A 108 11.82 12.82 -4.96
N ARG A 109 11.86 12.21 -3.77
CA ARG A 109 13.00 11.43 -3.26
C ARG A 109 13.35 10.17 -4.05
N LEU A 110 12.43 9.70 -4.90
CA LEU A 110 12.55 8.48 -5.70
C LEU A 110 12.59 8.79 -7.19
N GLN A 111 12.42 10.04 -7.60
CA GLN A 111 12.30 10.44 -8.99
C GLN A 111 13.55 10.09 -9.80
N SER A 112 14.75 10.36 -9.27
CA SER A 112 16.01 10.00 -9.92
C SER A 112 16.16 8.50 -10.15
N ILE A 113 15.76 7.68 -9.18
CA ILE A 113 15.78 6.21 -9.25
C ILE A 113 14.77 5.72 -10.30
N ALA A 114 13.55 6.27 -10.28
CA ALA A 114 12.51 5.91 -11.24
C ALA A 114 12.93 6.23 -12.67
N LEU A 115 13.41 7.45 -12.93
CA LEU A 115 13.89 7.88 -14.25
C LEU A 115 15.08 7.04 -14.72
N ARG A 116 16.01 6.70 -13.82
CA ARG A 116 17.16 5.84 -14.18
C ARG A 116 16.73 4.41 -14.48
N ALA A 117 15.74 3.87 -13.76
CA ALA A 117 15.18 2.55 -14.02
C ALA A 117 14.43 2.50 -15.36
N GLU A 118 13.60 3.49 -15.66
CA GLU A 118 12.91 3.60 -16.95
C GLU A 118 13.90 3.69 -18.13
N LYS A 119 15.00 4.45 -17.97
CA LYS A 119 16.10 4.50 -18.95
C LYS A 119 16.82 3.17 -19.18
N ASN A 120 16.61 2.17 -18.32
CA ASN A 120 17.14 0.82 -18.45
C ASN A 120 16.07 -0.20 -18.91
N ASP A 121 14.96 0.29 -19.49
CA ASP A 121 13.82 -0.49 -19.98
C ASP A 121 13.11 -1.29 -18.88
N LEU A 122 12.96 -0.70 -17.69
CA LEU A 122 12.23 -1.31 -16.57
C LEU A 122 10.86 -0.63 -16.39
N ASP A 123 9.81 -1.41 -16.16
CA ASP A 123 8.50 -0.89 -15.76
C ASP A 123 8.55 -0.40 -14.31
N VAL A 124 8.28 0.88 -14.10
CA VAL A 124 8.32 1.50 -12.77
C VAL A 124 6.95 1.98 -12.35
N ARG A 125 6.52 1.55 -11.16
CA ARG A 125 5.27 1.96 -10.54
C ARG A 125 5.52 2.39 -9.11
N CYS A 126 4.73 3.32 -8.60
CA CYS A 126 4.77 3.66 -7.19
C CYS A 126 4.23 2.50 -6.33
N ALA A 127 4.91 2.19 -5.23
CA ALA A 127 4.37 1.21 -4.29
C ALA A 127 3.22 1.84 -3.48
N PRO A 128 2.05 1.21 -3.36
CA PRO A 128 0.97 1.72 -2.53
C PRO A 128 1.26 1.46 -1.04
N ARG A 129 0.91 2.42 -0.19
CA ARG A 129 0.91 2.31 1.28
C ARG A 129 -0.52 2.49 1.78
N MET A 130 -0.95 1.60 2.67
CA MET A 130 -2.25 1.74 3.33
C MET A 130 -2.09 2.47 4.66
N GLN A 131 -2.88 3.52 4.89
CA GLN A 131 -2.96 4.24 6.15
C GLN A 131 -4.43 4.50 6.51
N ARG A 132 -4.93 3.85 7.58
CA ARG A 132 -6.31 4.02 8.06
C ARG A 132 -7.36 3.97 6.92
N SER A 133 -7.26 2.96 6.06
CA SER A 133 -8.12 2.74 4.88
C SER A 133 -7.92 3.68 3.68
N ILE A 134 -7.01 4.65 3.78
CA ILE A 134 -6.58 5.49 2.65
C ILE A 134 -5.40 4.81 1.95
N VAL A 135 -5.42 4.81 0.63
CA VAL A 135 -4.30 4.36 -0.21
C VAL A 135 -3.45 5.58 -0.54
N LEU A 136 -2.22 5.60 -0.03
CA LEU A 136 -1.21 6.63 -0.26
C LEU A 136 -0.04 6.06 -1.08
N LEU A 137 0.80 6.94 -1.63
CA LEU A 137 2.05 6.55 -2.24
C LEU A 137 3.10 6.25 -1.15
N HIS A 138 3.85 5.16 -1.29
CA HIS A 138 4.97 4.88 -0.41
C HIS A 138 6.13 5.82 -0.76
N THR A 139 6.53 6.67 0.18
CA THR A 139 7.56 7.70 -0.05
C THR A 139 8.97 7.15 -0.24
N ARG A 140 9.19 5.86 0.00
CA ARG A 140 10.50 5.20 -0.09
C ARG A 140 10.54 3.94 -0.95
N ASN A 141 9.40 3.49 -1.48
CA ASN A 141 9.34 2.21 -2.18
C ASN A 141 8.74 2.40 -3.58
N LEU A 142 9.33 1.71 -4.55
CA LEU A 142 8.83 1.55 -5.91
C LEU A 142 8.55 0.07 -6.16
N ILE A 143 7.74 -0.19 -7.18
CA ILE A 143 7.60 -1.51 -7.79
C ILE A 143 8.31 -1.40 -9.14
N ILE A 144 9.38 -2.16 -9.35
CA ILE A 144 10.18 -2.14 -10.58
C ILE A 144 10.15 -3.56 -11.17
N ASN A 145 9.62 -3.73 -12.38
CA ASN A 145 9.37 -5.03 -13.01
C ASN A 145 8.69 -6.05 -12.07
N GLY A 146 7.69 -5.58 -11.32
CA GLY A 146 6.95 -6.41 -10.36
C GLY A 146 7.64 -6.63 -9.01
N HIS A 147 8.91 -6.22 -8.85
CA HIS A 147 9.64 -6.35 -7.59
C HIS A 147 9.45 -5.13 -6.70
N VAL A 148 9.17 -5.35 -5.41
CA VAL A 148 9.14 -4.26 -4.43
C VAL A 148 10.56 -3.84 -4.08
N CYS A 149 10.91 -2.60 -4.40
CA CYS A 149 12.25 -2.04 -4.22
C CYS A 149 12.20 -0.85 -3.24
N ALA A 150 13.14 -0.78 -2.30
CA ALA A 150 13.33 0.40 -1.47
C ALA A 150 14.38 1.33 -2.11
N GLY A 151 14.09 2.62 -2.21
CA GLY A 151 15.01 3.63 -2.72
C GLY A 151 15.58 4.52 -1.60
N ARG A 152 16.87 4.85 -1.71
CA ARG A 152 17.58 5.80 -0.85
C ARG A 152 18.37 6.75 -1.73
N CYS A 153 18.10 8.06 -1.66
CA CYS A 153 18.93 9.08 -2.27
C CYS A 153 19.80 9.72 -1.18
N VAL A 154 21.10 9.82 -1.42
CA VAL A 154 22.11 10.35 -0.50
C VAL A 154 22.77 11.54 -1.15
N LYS A 155 22.68 12.69 -0.49
CA LYS A 155 23.21 13.97 -1.00
C LYS A 155 24.30 14.60 -0.14
N VAL A 156 24.71 13.90 0.93
CA VAL A 156 25.61 14.43 1.94
C VAL A 156 26.97 13.75 1.82
N GLN A 157 28.02 14.56 1.83
CA GLN A 157 29.41 14.13 1.91
C GLN A 157 29.85 13.98 3.37
N HIS A 158 30.67 12.98 3.63
CA HIS A 158 31.39 12.84 4.89
C HIS A 158 32.87 12.64 4.59
N PHE A 159 33.71 13.19 5.48
CA PHE A 159 35.16 13.06 5.41
C PHE A 159 35.63 12.28 6.62
N ASP A 160 36.57 11.36 6.41
CA ASP A 160 37.37 10.82 7.51
C ASP A 160 38.63 11.67 7.67
N ALA A 161 38.66 12.50 8.70
CA ALA A 161 39.81 13.36 9.01
C ALA A 161 40.92 12.61 9.79
N SER A 162 40.70 11.35 10.18
CA SER A 162 41.65 10.60 11.03
C SER A 162 42.80 9.94 10.25
N SER A 163 42.78 9.98 8.93
CA SER A 163 43.82 9.41 8.07
C SER A 163 44.96 10.40 7.85
N THR A 164 46.14 10.10 8.38
CA THR A 164 47.42 10.79 8.10
C THR A 164 47.85 10.75 6.63
N LYS A 165 47.09 10.08 5.74
CA LYS A 165 47.37 9.94 4.30
C LYS A 165 46.34 10.63 3.39
N GLY A 166 45.51 11.52 3.92
CA GLY A 166 44.54 12.30 3.16
C GLY A 166 43.09 11.97 3.54
N ALA A 167 42.23 12.99 3.53
CA ALA A 167 40.82 12.87 3.88
C ALA A 167 40.07 12.06 2.81
N THR A 168 39.54 10.89 3.18
CA THR A 168 38.73 10.08 2.25
C THR A 168 37.28 10.53 2.31
N ALA A 169 36.70 10.86 1.15
CA ALA A 169 35.31 11.28 1.02
C ALA A 169 34.37 10.09 0.76
N TYR A 170 33.29 10.01 1.55
CA TYR A 170 32.29 8.94 1.43
C TYR A 170 30.86 9.47 1.64
N ALA A 171 29.89 8.73 1.10
CA ALA A 171 28.49 8.84 1.44
C ALA A 171 28.11 7.73 2.43
N LYS A 172 27.23 8.01 3.39
CA LYS A 172 26.79 7.01 4.39
C LYS A 172 25.30 6.72 4.29
N VAL A 173 24.92 5.44 4.41
CA VAL A 173 23.52 5.02 4.39
C VAL A 173 23.25 4.07 5.53
N MET A 174 22.23 4.38 6.33
CA MET A 174 21.76 3.48 7.37
C MET A 174 20.66 2.56 6.83
N PHE A 175 20.88 1.26 6.98
CA PHE A 175 19.92 0.21 6.71
C PHE A 175 19.36 -0.34 8.02
N ALA A 176 18.07 -0.67 8.02
CA ALA A 176 17.41 -1.35 9.13
C ALA A 176 17.03 -2.77 8.70
N SER A 177 17.32 -3.77 9.53
CA SER A 177 17.07 -5.18 9.19
C SER A 177 15.60 -5.47 8.89
N ASN A 178 14.68 -4.81 9.59
CA ASN A 178 13.24 -4.91 9.38
C ASN A 178 12.74 -4.29 8.06
N GLN A 179 13.48 -3.34 7.48
CA GLN A 179 13.15 -2.73 6.19
C GLN A 179 13.65 -3.61 5.05
N LEU A 180 14.90 -4.09 5.12
CA LEU A 180 15.48 -4.95 4.09
C LEU A 180 14.67 -6.24 3.91
N ARG A 181 14.16 -6.83 4.99
CA ARG A 181 13.32 -8.04 4.94
C ARG A 181 11.97 -7.86 4.24
N LYS A 182 11.52 -6.62 3.97
CA LYS A 182 10.22 -6.33 3.35
C LYS A 182 10.31 -6.02 1.86
N VAL A 183 11.51 -5.94 1.30
CA VAL A 183 11.75 -5.59 -0.09
C VAL A 183 12.63 -6.65 -0.74
N LYS A 184 12.55 -6.79 -2.06
CA LYS A 184 13.42 -7.72 -2.80
C LYS A 184 14.77 -7.08 -3.12
N PHE A 185 14.75 -5.77 -3.42
CA PHE A 185 15.94 -5.00 -3.75
C PHE A 185 16.01 -3.68 -2.98
N GLN A 186 17.24 -3.24 -2.75
CA GLN A 186 17.57 -1.95 -2.18
C GLN A 186 18.38 -1.17 -3.22
N ILE A 187 17.87 -0.01 -3.59
CA ILE A 187 18.52 0.88 -4.54
C ILE A 187 19.05 2.09 -3.78
N VAL A 188 20.32 2.41 -3.99
CA VAL A 188 20.98 3.58 -3.42
C VAL A 188 21.45 4.48 -4.56
N HIS A 189 20.97 5.72 -4.55
CA HIS A 189 21.45 6.78 -5.43
C HIS A 189 22.34 7.70 -4.62
N VAL A 190 23.60 7.81 -5.01
CA VAL A 190 24.60 8.71 -4.40
C VAL A 190 24.79 9.90 -5.33
N GLU A 191 24.41 11.08 -4.86
CA GLU A 191 24.46 12.35 -5.61
C GLU A 191 25.08 13.42 -4.73
N VAL A 192 26.41 13.49 -4.71
CA VAL A 192 27.17 14.48 -3.94
C VAL A 192 27.75 15.52 -4.89
N PRO A 193 27.55 16.83 -4.65
CA PRO A 193 28.15 17.88 -5.49
C PRO A 193 29.66 17.70 -5.64
N GLY A 194 30.18 17.90 -6.86
CA GLY A 194 31.59 17.71 -7.16
C GLY A 194 32.01 16.26 -7.46
N PHE A 195 31.13 15.28 -7.25
CA PHE A 195 31.40 13.87 -7.54
C PHE A 195 30.45 13.30 -8.59
N LYS A 196 30.90 12.25 -9.28
CA LYS A 196 30.05 11.52 -10.23
C LYS A 196 28.89 10.85 -9.50
N SER A 197 27.66 11.14 -9.95
CA SER A 197 26.44 10.46 -9.50
C SER A 197 26.49 8.97 -9.81
N ARG A 198 26.14 8.13 -8.82
CA ARG A 198 26.19 6.66 -8.93
C ARG A 198 24.91 6.02 -8.40
N PHE A 199 24.51 4.91 -9.03
CA PHE A 199 23.41 4.08 -8.56
C PHE A 199 23.95 2.71 -8.16
N PHE A 200 23.44 2.17 -7.06
CA PHE A 200 23.76 0.82 -6.61
C PHE A 200 22.47 0.04 -6.43
N VAL A 201 22.41 -1.16 -7.00
CA VAL A 201 21.24 -2.04 -6.96
C VAL A 201 21.63 -3.33 -6.24
N PHE A 202 21.16 -3.48 -5.01
CA PHE A 202 21.49 -4.63 -4.17
C PHE A 202 20.29 -5.57 -4.00
N PRO A 203 20.49 -6.89 -4.09
CA PRO A 203 19.55 -7.85 -3.51
C PRO A 203 19.42 -7.60 -2.00
N ALA A 204 18.20 -7.39 -1.52
CA ALA A 204 17.99 -7.01 -0.12
C ALA A 204 18.34 -8.15 0.85
N LYS A 205 18.15 -9.40 0.42
CA LYS A 205 18.57 -10.59 1.18
C LYS A 205 20.08 -10.58 1.40
N LEU A 206 20.86 -10.34 0.35
CA LEU A 206 22.31 -10.25 0.44
C LEU A 206 22.76 -9.15 1.41
N LEU A 207 22.21 -7.92 1.27
CA LEU A 207 22.52 -6.85 2.23
C LEU A 207 22.12 -7.23 3.66
N CYS A 208 21.02 -7.95 3.83
CA CYS A 208 20.59 -8.41 5.15
C CYS A 208 21.61 -9.39 5.73
N ASP A 209 22.08 -10.35 4.94
CA ASP A 209 23.01 -11.39 5.37
C ASP A 209 24.42 -10.83 5.64
N LEU A 210 24.84 -9.81 4.86
CA LEU A 210 26.13 -9.14 5.05
C LEU A 210 26.16 -8.20 6.26
N LEU A 211 25.06 -7.50 6.54
CA LEU A 211 25.03 -6.46 7.58
C LEU A 211 24.50 -6.97 8.93
N PHE A 212 23.72 -8.05 8.95
CA PHE A 212 22.98 -8.45 10.14
C PHE A 212 23.11 -9.95 10.41
N THR A 213 23.34 -10.28 11.69
CA THR A 213 23.19 -11.66 12.18
C THR A 213 21.72 -12.00 12.40
N VAL A 214 21.40 -13.30 12.53
CA VAL A 214 20.03 -13.82 12.72
C VAL A 214 19.30 -13.15 13.91
N GLN A 215 20.03 -12.74 14.94
CA GLN A 215 19.49 -12.11 16.15
C GLN A 215 19.25 -10.59 16.04
N SER A 216 19.70 -9.94 14.97
CA SER A 216 19.74 -8.46 14.84
C SER A 216 18.41 -7.81 14.42
N ARG A 217 17.26 -8.29 14.92
CA ARG A 217 15.95 -7.69 14.58
C ARG A 217 15.86 -6.25 15.09
N GLY A 218 15.55 -5.31 14.20
CA GLY A 218 15.38 -3.88 14.56
C GLY A 218 16.69 -3.09 14.65
N VAL A 219 17.85 -3.74 14.50
CA VAL A 219 19.15 -3.06 14.48
C VAL A 219 19.32 -2.26 13.18
N THR A 220 19.99 -1.11 13.28
CA THR A 220 20.45 -0.32 12.14
C THR A 220 21.96 -0.44 11.95
N ARG A 221 22.40 -0.59 10.70
CA ARG A 221 23.82 -0.64 10.34
C ARG A 221 24.11 0.36 9.22
N THR A 222 25.29 0.96 9.25
CA THR A 222 25.71 1.96 8.28
C THR A 222 26.60 1.30 7.23
N LEU A 223 26.28 1.53 5.96
CA LEU A 223 27.15 1.23 4.84
C LEU A 223 27.77 2.52 4.31
N TYR A 224 29.04 2.44 3.97
CA TYR A 224 29.85 3.55 3.46
C TYR A 224 30.08 3.34 1.96
N PHE A 225 29.80 4.37 1.17
CA PHE A 225 29.96 4.38 -0.27
C PHE A 225 31.09 5.35 -0.61
N PRO A 226 32.24 4.87 -1.12
CA PRO A 226 33.33 5.75 -1.47
C PRO A 226 32.97 6.62 -2.67
N LEU A 227 33.29 7.91 -2.58
CA LEU A 227 33.05 8.84 -3.70
C LEU A 227 34.16 8.73 -4.77
N GLU A 228 35.37 8.33 -4.36
CA GLU A 228 36.52 8.07 -5.22
C GLU A 228 36.83 6.57 -5.27
N ARG A 229 37.24 6.03 -6.43
CA ARG A 229 37.37 4.57 -6.62
C ARG A 229 38.57 3.95 -5.89
N ASP A 230 39.60 4.74 -5.62
CA ASP A 230 40.93 4.21 -5.27
C ASP A 230 41.35 4.41 -3.80
N THR A 231 40.45 4.86 -2.93
CA THR A 231 40.85 5.40 -1.61
C THR A 231 40.58 4.53 -0.39
N VAL A 232 39.98 3.33 -0.50
CA VAL A 232 39.35 2.74 0.70
C VAL A 232 40.02 1.50 1.30
N LYS A 233 40.62 1.71 2.48
CA LYS A 233 41.00 0.73 3.52
C LYS A 233 39.95 0.63 4.67
N LEU A 234 38.67 0.86 4.40
CA LEU A 234 37.60 0.65 5.38
C LEU A 234 37.10 -0.81 5.28
N PRO A 235 36.43 -1.35 6.31
CA PRO A 235 35.76 -2.65 6.21
C PRO A 235 34.56 -2.52 5.25
N VAL A 236 34.84 -2.59 3.96
CA VAL A 236 33.87 -2.29 2.91
C VAL A 236 33.36 -3.58 2.31
N ILE A 237 32.06 -3.82 2.49
CA ILE A 237 31.32 -4.68 1.57
C ILE A 237 31.62 -4.17 0.17
N ASN A 238 32.27 -4.98 -0.68
CA ASN A 238 32.57 -4.57 -2.04
C ASN A 238 31.27 -4.20 -2.77
N THR A 239 31.06 -2.91 -3.00
CA THR A 239 29.84 -2.38 -3.63
C THR A 239 29.94 -2.31 -5.14
N GLN A 240 31.15 -2.48 -5.72
CA GLN A 240 31.38 -2.37 -7.16
C GLN A 240 30.52 -3.32 -8.00
N PRO A 241 30.32 -4.61 -7.63
CA PRO A 241 29.46 -5.52 -8.40
C PRO A 241 27.99 -5.09 -8.47
N TYR A 242 27.59 -4.12 -7.63
CA TYR A 242 26.23 -3.63 -7.53
C TYR A 242 26.07 -2.23 -8.14
N GLU A 243 27.16 -1.58 -8.57
CA GLU A 243 27.10 -0.29 -9.27
C GLU A 243 26.40 -0.48 -10.63
N ASP A 244 25.35 0.31 -10.89
CA ASP A 244 24.49 0.24 -12.08
C ASP A 244 23.99 -1.19 -12.42
N ALA A 245 23.85 -2.06 -11.41
CA ALA A 245 23.42 -3.45 -11.57
C ALA A 245 21.91 -3.62 -11.82
N TRP A 246 21.35 -2.83 -12.75
CA TRP A 246 19.93 -2.83 -13.14
C TRP A 246 19.47 -4.17 -13.74
N HIS A 247 20.40 -4.97 -14.26
CA HIS A 247 20.12 -6.31 -14.79
C HIS A 247 19.49 -7.24 -13.74
N TYR A 248 19.75 -7.06 -12.45
CA TYR A 248 19.10 -7.83 -11.38
C TYR A 248 17.59 -7.64 -11.31
N LEU A 249 17.07 -6.54 -11.87
CA LEU A 249 15.64 -6.22 -11.89
C LEU A 249 14.94 -6.70 -13.18
N LYS A 250 15.66 -7.27 -14.14
CA LYS A 250 15.09 -7.81 -15.39
C LYS A 250 14.60 -9.26 -15.26
N VAL A 251 14.99 -9.94 -14.18
CA VAL A 251 14.71 -11.37 -13.92
C VAL A 251 13.50 -11.56 -13.01
#